data_AF-F0ZQE8-F1
#
_entry.id   AF-F0ZQE8-F1
#
_cell.length_a   1.000
_cell.length_b   1.000
_cell.length_c   1.000
_cell.angle_alpha   90.00
_cell.angle_beta   90.00
_cell.angle_gamma   90.00
#
_symmetry.space_group_name_H-M   'P 1'
#
loop_
_entity.id
_entity.type
_entity.pdbx_description
1 polymer ?
#
loop_
_entity_poly.entity_id
_entity_poly.type
_entity_poly.pdbx_seq_one_letter_code
_entity_poly.pdbx_strand_id
1 'polypeptide(L)'
;METQEPQLRNSQKSSKRKKKSTKSINTSSIIQDQINYNNFTPMETENININNNNPSNNNNNNNNNNNNNNNNNNNNNNNNNNMYNSNLNNNSIGYSQHPQNNMANNQSINQQQQQQQQQQSNFEDIYSDEYCENQMKFIEIYIKKWKENYIETMKANIEFHREEHQAFNEQLNDLKSERVFLNNYKESNLRIIESQQQQLQLVKNEIKSIEKNRDQLPLDLDFRKIKYDEESQKLSNLSDTIKSIEEHSNKLLNDISTPLLQFKKYLGLDFKKLENNEGLKFIFTHIDKNNYFKEFSISISLDKNTEDYFIVDCTPIIPNASQLIKTLNSTGNLSSFIKRVRKQFVNITNNISTSTTTATATKNSKNFNNINKQEKK
;
A
#
# COMPACT_ATOMS: atom_id res chain seq x y z
N MET A 1 -47.50 -49.85 14.84
CA MET A 1 -48.16 -48.60 14.43
C MET A 1 -47.15 -47.76 13.67
N GLU A 2 -47.00 -48.10 12.39
CA GLU A 2 -47.34 -47.27 11.23
C GLU A 2 -47.34 -45.74 11.33
N THR A 3 -47.04 -45.16 10.16
CA THR A 3 -47.16 -43.76 9.68
C THR A 3 -45.97 -42.83 10.01
N GLN A 4 -45.07 -42.56 9.06
CA GLN A 4 -45.15 -41.89 7.75
C GLN A 4 -45.10 -40.35 7.82
N GLU A 5 -44.14 -39.87 7.02
CA GLU A 5 -43.76 -38.54 6.52
C GLU A 5 -44.94 -37.68 5.97
N PRO A 6 -44.79 -36.35 5.67
CA PRO A 6 -43.95 -35.92 4.54
C PRO A 6 -43.25 -34.54 4.65
N GLN A 7 -42.08 -34.44 4.01
CA GLN A 7 -41.39 -33.19 3.66
C GLN A 7 -41.67 -32.82 2.19
N LEU A 8 -42.22 -31.62 1.99
CA LEU A 8 -42.36 -30.92 0.71
C LEU A 8 -41.07 -30.12 0.40
N ARG A 9 -40.47 -30.30 -0.79
CA ARG A 9 -39.88 -29.16 -1.50
C ARG A 9 -39.71 -29.36 -3.00
N ASN A 10 -40.06 -28.28 -3.69
CA ASN A 10 -40.34 -28.11 -5.09
C ASN A 10 -39.08 -27.78 -5.94
N SER A 11 -39.14 -28.29 -7.18
CA SER A 11 -38.80 -27.65 -8.47
C SER A 11 -37.47 -26.92 -8.67
N GLN A 12 -36.60 -27.53 -9.50
CA GLN A 12 -35.69 -26.80 -10.38
C GLN A 12 -36.02 -27.11 -11.84
N LYS A 13 -36.47 -26.08 -12.56
CA LYS A 13 -36.71 -26.08 -14.01
C LYS A 13 -35.39 -25.91 -14.74
N SER A 14 -35.10 -26.87 -15.62
CA SER A 14 -34.04 -26.83 -16.62
C SER A 14 -34.45 -25.94 -17.79
N SER A 15 -33.61 -24.97 -18.16
CA SER A 15 -33.82 -24.13 -19.34
C SER A 15 -32.70 -24.37 -20.35
N LYS A 16 -33.06 -25.09 -21.42
CA LYS A 16 -32.27 -25.28 -22.64
C LYS A 16 -32.31 -23.99 -23.46
N ARG A 17 -31.16 -23.44 -23.86
CA ARG A 17 -31.10 -22.51 -25.00
C ARG A 17 -30.03 -22.93 -26.01
N LYS A 18 -30.49 -23.03 -27.25
CA LYS A 18 -29.82 -23.54 -28.44
C LYS A 18 -28.78 -22.55 -28.95
N LYS A 19 -27.66 -23.10 -29.40
CA LYS A 19 -26.68 -22.48 -30.29
C LYS A 19 -27.32 -22.17 -31.65
N LYS A 20 -27.02 -21.01 -32.24
CA LYS A 20 -26.97 -20.82 -33.69
C LYS A 20 -25.77 -19.93 -34.04
N SER A 21 -24.98 -20.46 -34.97
CA SER A 21 -23.80 -19.88 -35.59
C SER A 21 -24.18 -18.95 -36.73
N THR A 22 -23.37 -17.92 -36.96
CA THR A 22 -22.98 -17.50 -38.33
C THR A 22 -21.55 -16.98 -38.30
N LYS A 23 -20.84 -17.28 -39.40
CA LYS A 23 -19.40 -17.15 -39.63
C LYS A 23 -19.00 -15.76 -40.14
N SER A 24 -17.76 -15.41 -39.82
CA SER A 24 -16.71 -14.68 -40.57
C SER A 24 -17.05 -13.38 -41.33
N ILE A 25 -16.21 -12.36 -41.15
CA ILE A 25 -15.12 -12.04 -42.09
C ILE A 25 -13.96 -11.42 -41.30
N ASN A 26 -12.77 -11.74 -41.78
CA ASN A 26 -11.44 -11.55 -41.26
C ASN A 26 -10.81 -10.33 -41.96
N THR A 27 -10.27 -9.36 -41.22
CA THR A 27 -9.17 -8.49 -41.70
C THR A 27 -8.27 -8.08 -40.53
N SER A 28 -7.06 -8.63 -40.56
CA SER A 28 -5.79 -8.20 -39.92
C SER A 28 -5.57 -6.68 -40.05
N SER A 29 -4.76 -5.94 -39.29
CA SER A 29 -3.81 -6.10 -38.18
C SER A 29 -3.23 -4.70 -37.87
N ILE A 30 -2.47 -4.53 -36.76
CA ILE A 30 -1.57 -3.39 -36.42
C ILE A 30 -2.33 -2.24 -35.74
N ILE A 31 -2.19 -1.91 -34.45
CA ILE A 31 -1.02 -1.72 -33.58
C ILE A 31 -1.37 -2.20 -32.15
N GLN A 32 -0.52 -3.05 -31.56
CA GLN A 32 -0.47 -3.28 -30.12
C GLN A 32 0.52 -2.29 -29.53
N ASP A 33 0.06 -1.35 -28.70
CA ASP A 33 0.90 -0.73 -27.67
C ASP A 33 0.24 -0.98 -26.31
N GLN A 34 0.82 -1.95 -25.61
CA GLN A 34 0.54 -2.23 -24.20
C GLN A 34 1.28 -1.19 -23.36
N ILE A 35 0.58 -0.17 -22.87
CA ILE A 35 1.11 0.66 -21.78
C ILE A 35 0.86 -0.09 -20.47
N ASN A 36 1.91 -0.78 -20.03
CA ASN A 36 2.01 -1.52 -18.78
C ASN A 36 2.21 -0.53 -17.62
N TYR A 37 1.13 0.01 -17.04
CA TYR A 37 1.17 0.73 -15.77
C TYR A 37 0.91 -0.25 -14.61
N ASN A 38 1.95 -0.98 -14.22
CA ASN A 38 2.01 -1.67 -12.93
C ASN A 38 3.48 -1.77 -12.52
N ASN A 39 3.96 -0.76 -11.79
CA ASN A 39 5.13 -0.82 -10.92
C ASN A 39 5.12 0.41 -10.01
N PHE A 40 4.33 0.33 -8.94
CA PHE A 40 4.49 1.20 -7.77
C PHE A 40 5.08 0.34 -6.66
N THR A 41 6.39 0.41 -6.50
CA THR A 41 7.11 -0.17 -5.36
C THR A 41 6.97 0.81 -4.18
N PRO A 42 6.55 0.38 -2.99
CA PRO A 42 6.47 1.27 -1.84
C PRO A 42 7.88 1.55 -1.32
N MET A 43 8.21 2.84 -1.20
CA MET A 43 9.46 3.31 -0.63
C MET A 43 9.38 3.17 0.89
N GLU A 44 10.31 2.40 1.45
CA GLU A 44 10.62 2.38 2.89
C GLU A 44 10.94 3.81 3.34
N THR A 45 10.25 4.29 4.38
CA THR A 45 10.67 5.49 5.11
C THR A 45 11.07 5.08 6.51
N GLU A 46 12.37 5.27 6.75
CA GLU A 46 13.02 5.16 8.03
C GLU A 46 12.48 6.18 9.05
N ASN A 47 12.63 5.79 10.31
CA ASN A 47 12.41 6.56 11.52
C ASN A 47 12.94 7.99 11.45
N ILE A 48 12.07 8.97 11.67
CA ILE A 48 12.46 10.28 12.23
C ILE A 48 11.63 10.53 13.49
N ASN A 49 12.31 10.31 14.61
CA ASN A 49 12.00 10.89 15.91
C ASN A 49 12.60 12.30 15.92
N ILE A 50 11.83 13.34 16.26
CA ILE A 50 12.25 14.54 17.04
C ILE A 50 11.02 15.46 17.25
N ASN A 51 10.54 15.42 18.49
CA ASN A 51 10.27 16.51 19.42
C ASN A 51 9.60 17.83 18.97
N ASN A 52 8.49 18.09 19.66
CA ASN A 52 7.84 19.39 19.85
C ASN A 52 8.78 20.45 20.42
N ASN A 53 8.70 21.68 19.89
CA ASN A 53 8.64 22.92 20.67
C ASN A 53 8.19 24.10 19.79
N ASN A 54 7.01 24.64 20.10
CA ASN A 54 6.58 26.02 19.83
C ASN A 54 7.12 26.90 21.00
N PRO A 55 7.27 28.26 20.91
CA PRO A 55 6.26 29.17 20.34
C PRO A 55 6.79 30.47 19.65
N SER A 56 5.86 31.16 18.98
CA SER A 56 5.75 32.61 18.72
C SER A 56 6.97 33.39 18.19
N ASN A 57 6.83 34.11 17.06
CA ASN A 57 6.52 35.55 17.08
C ASN A 57 6.50 36.15 15.65
N ASN A 58 5.37 36.75 15.33
CA ASN A 58 5.12 37.92 14.48
C ASN A 58 6.34 38.67 13.88
N ASN A 59 6.39 38.89 12.55
CA ASN A 59 6.25 40.25 12.01
C ASN A 59 6.01 40.31 10.49
N ASN A 60 5.27 41.36 10.16
CA ASN A 60 4.66 41.81 8.93
C ASN A 60 5.61 42.71 8.10
N ASN A 61 5.64 42.54 6.77
CA ASN A 61 5.86 43.60 5.76
C ASN A 61 5.67 42.94 4.37
N ASN A 62 4.56 43.11 3.66
CA ASN A 62 4.10 44.28 2.90
C ASN A 62 5.06 44.77 1.80
N ASN A 63 4.43 45.19 0.70
CA ASN A 63 4.95 45.79 -0.53
C ASN A 63 5.57 44.82 -1.55
N ASN A 64 5.34 44.94 -2.86
CA ASN A 64 4.51 45.83 -3.66
C ASN A 64 4.54 45.25 -5.08
N ASN A 65 3.44 45.40 -5.81
CA ASN A 65 3.42 45.80 -7.22
C ASN A 65 4.38 45.10 -8.21
N ASN A 66 3.83 44.25 -9.09
CA ASN A 66 3.92 44.60 -10.50
C ASN A 66 2.75 44.06 -11.32
N ASN A 67 1.89 44.98 -11.69
CA ASN A 67 1.11 44.99 -12.91
C ASN A 67 1.96 44.48 -14.10
N ASN A 68 1.56 43.39 -14.74
CA ASN A 68 1.95 43.15 -16.13
C ASN A 68 0.75 42.67 -16.95
N ASN A 69 -0.07 43.65 -17.30
CA ASN A 69 -0.77 43.73 -18.57
C ASN A 69 0.15 43.32 -19.73
N ASN A 70 0.06 42.08 -20.21
CA ASN A 70 0.60 41.71 -21.52
C ASN A 70 -0.53 41.59 -22.54
N ASN A 71 -1.09 42.75 -22.85
CA ASN A 71 -1.64 43.04 -24.16
C ASN A 71 -0.46 43.05 -25.16
N ASN A 72 -0.12 41.89 -25.74
CA ASN A 72 0.72 41.87 -26.93
C ASN A 72 -0.15 41.93 -28.18
N ASN A 73 -0.56 43.17 -28.44
CA ASN A 73 -0.84 43.69 -29.76
C ASN A 73 0.38 43.46 -30.66
N ASN A 74 0.33 42.47 -31.55
CA ASN A 74 1.13 42.50 -32.77
C ASN A 74 0.26 43.04 -33.91
N ASN A 75 0.07 44.35 -33.89
CA ASN A 75 -0.19 45.15 -35.08
C ASN A 75 1.13 45.81 -35.48
N ASN A 76 1.83 45.20 -36.44
CA ASN A 76 2.79 45.81 -37.34
C ASN A 76 3.02 44.77 -38.46
N ASN A 77 2.94 45.04 -39.75
CA ASN A 77 3.18 46.30 -40.42
C ASN A 77 2.33 46.36 -41.70
N ASN A 78 1.72 47.52 -41.84
CA ASN A 78 1.24 48.12 -43.07
C ASN A 78 2.39 48.21 -44.11
N ASN A 79 2.04 48.23 -45.39
CA ASN A 79 2.52 49.18 -46.40
C ASN A 79 2.82 48.58 -47.80
N ASN A 80 2.09 49.13 -48.78
CA ASN A 80 2.46 49.45 -50.17
C ASN A 80 2.88 48.37 -51.18
N ASN A 81 2.00 48.11 -52.14
CA ASN A 81 1.89 48.82 -53.44
C ASN A 81 0.53 48.41 -54.05
N ASN A 82 -0.38 49.22 -54.58
CA ASN A 82 -0.36 50.48 -55.34
C ASN A 82 0.55 50.50 -56.57
N MET A 83 0.02 50.03 -57.70
CA MET A 83 0.28 50.44 -59.10
C MET A 83 -0.44 49.42 -60.00
N TYR A 84 -1.34 49.72 -60.94
CA TYR A 84 -1.62 50.94 -61.67
C TYR A 84 -3.12 51.08 -61.91
N ASN A 85 -3.60 52.28 -61.61
CA ASN A 85 -4.76 52.88 -62.25
C ASN A 85 -4.26 53.62 -63.50
N SER A 86 -4.86 53.35 -64.65
CA SER A 86 -4.96 54.30 -65.76
C SER A 86 -6.19 53.90 -66.58
N ASN A 87 -7.38 54.35 -66.15
CA ASN A 87 -8.04 55.59 -66.57
C ASN A 87 -8.24 55.75 -68.08
N LEU A 88 -9.54 55.77 -68.43
CA LEU A 88 -10.23 56.83 -69.19
C LEU A 88 -9.85 57.06 -70.65
N ASN A 89 -10.81 56.79 -71.55
CA ASN A 89 -11.60 57.80 -72.29
C ASN A 89 -12.42 57.08 -73.38
N ASN A 90 -13.76 57.12 -73.42
CA ASN A 90 -14.67 58.25 -73.69
C ASN A 90 -14.23 59.18 -74.84
N ASN A 91 -14.93 59.04 -75.97
CA ASN A 91 -15.33 60.05 -76.98
C ASN A 91 -15.97 59.25 -78.14
N SER A 92 -17.25 59.28 -78.50
CA SER A 92 -18.28 60.34 -78.58
C SER A 92 -17.84 61.59 -79.35
N ILE A 93 -18.76 62.09 -80.19
CA ILE A 93 -18.72 63.23 -81.12
C ILE A 93 -18.29 62.80 -82.56
N GLY A 94 -19.06 62.99 -83.64
CA GLY A 94 -20.21 63.87 -83.88
C GLY A 94 -19.84 65.01 -84.84
N TYR A 95 -20.24 64.87 -86.11
CA TYR A 95 -20.49 65.91 -87.13
C TYR A 95 -19.37 66.82 -87.69
N SER A 96 -19.41 66.94 -89.03
CA SER A 96 -19.49 68.21 -89.82
C SER A 96 -18.31 68.60 -90.74
N GLN A 97 -18.61 68.56 -92.05
CA GLN A 97 -18.41 69.58 -93.11
C GLN A 97 -17.02 70.17 -93.48
N HIS A 98 -16.61 69.89 -94.75
CA HIS A 98 -16.28 70.82 -95.88
C HIS A 98 -15.07 71.82 -95.77
N PRO A 99 -14.64 72.52 -96.86
CA PRO A 99 -14.18 72.18 -98.23
C PRO A 99 -12.78 72.81 -98.59
N GLN A 100 -12.42 72.76 -99.90
CA GLN A 100 -11.49 73.61 -100.70
C GLN A 100 -10.16 72.94 -101.14
N ASN A 101 -10.04 72.60 -102.44
CA ASN A 101 -9.54 73.40 -103.59
C ASN A 101 -8.00 73.49 -103.59
N ASN A 102 -7.22 73.39 -104.67
CA ASN A 102 -7.51 73.46 -106.11
C ASN A 102 -6.24 73.11 -106.94
N MET A 103 -6.48 72.78 -108.22
CA MET A 103 -5.64 73.05 -109.42
C MET A 103 -4.45 72.11 -109.71
N ALA A 104 -4.17 71.72 -110.96
CA ALA A 104 -4.76 71.93 -112.27
C ALA A 104 -4.20 70.84 -113.22
N ASN A 105 -4.91 70.40 -114.26
CA ASN A 105 -4.58 70.79 -115.64
C ASN A 105 -5.54 70.15 -116.66
N ASN A 106 -5.96 70.98 -117.61
CA ASN A 106 -6.74 70.67 -118.79
C ASN A 106 -5.92 69.87 -119.80
N GLN A 107 -6.47 68.79 -120.36
CA GLN A 107 -6.33 68.41 -121.78
C GLN A 107 -7.20 67.18 -122.13
N SER A 108 -7.91 67.26 -123.26
CA SER A 108 -8.42 66.13 -124.09
C SER A 108 -9.75 65.44 -123.73
N ILE A 109 -10.87 66.17 -123.89
CA ILE A 109 -12.26 65.64 -123.83
C ILE A 109 -12.58 64.64 -124.97
N ASN A 110 -11.74 64.51 -126.01
CA ASN A 110 -11.92 63.52 -127.09
C ASN A 110 -11.21 62.16 -126.86
N GLN A 111 -10.47 61.99 -125.76
CA GLN A 111 -9.97 60.68 -125.31
C GLN A 111 -10.86 60.03 -124.23
N GLN A 112 -11.75 60.80 -123.59
CA GLN A 112 -12.56 60.34 -122.47
C GLN A 112 -13.80 59.53 -122.88
N GLN A 113 -14.30 59.69 -124.12
CA GLN A 113 -15.39 58.86 -124.66
C GLN A 113 -14.93 57.50 -125.18
N GLN A 114 -13.65 57.33 -125.58
CA GLN A 114 -13.09 56.00 -125.87
C GLN A 114 -12.67 55.24 -124.61
N GLN A 115 -12.29 55.93 -123.53
CA GLN A 115 -12.05 55.29 -122.22
C GLN A 115 -13.34 54.87 -121.50
N GLN A 116 -14.47 55.55 -121.68
CA GLN A 116 -15.74 55.11 -121.07
C GLN A 116 -16.32 53.83 -121.70
N GLN A 117 -16.05 53.55 -122.98
CA GLN A 117 -16.39 52.24 -123.57
C GLN A 117 -15.43 51.12 -123.15
N GLN A 118 -14.15 51.42 -122.88
CA GLN A 118 -13.23 50.46 -122.26
C GLN A 118 -13.46 50.26 -120.75
N GLN A 119 -13.98 51.26 -120.03
CA GLN A 119 -14.31 51.12 -118.60
C GLN A 119 -15.63 50.37 -118.36
N GLN A 120 -16.56 50.35 -119.31
CA GLN A 120 -17.74 49.47 -119.24
C GLN A 120 -17.38 48.03 -119.64
N SER A 121 -16.45 47.82 -120.58
CA SER A 121 -15.91 46.49 -120.90
C SER A 121 -14.98 45.93 -119.79
N ASN A 122 -14.24 46.78 -119.08
CA ASN A 122 -13.42 46.35 -117.93
C ASN A 122 -14.22 46.15 -116.64
N PHE A 123 -15.49 46.56 -116.58
CA PHE A 123 -16.35 46.29 -115.43
C PHE A 123 -17.00 44.90 -115.48
N GLU A 124 -17.17 44.33 -116.69
CA GLU A 124 -17.62 42.95 -116.86
C GLU A 124 -16.50 41.93 -116.53
N ASP A 125 -15.22 42.29 -116.72
CA ASP A 125 -14.09 41.43 -116.32
C ASP A 125 -13.78 41.46 -114.81
N ILE A 126 -14.26 42.46 -114.07
CA ILE A 126 -14.16 42.52 -112.59
C ILE A 126 -15.09 41.47 -111.93
N TYR A 127 -16.10 41.01 -112.66
CA TYR A 127 -17.00 39.93 -112.27
C TYR A 127 -16.87 38.71 -113.19
N SER A 128 -15.66 38.46 -113.69
CA SER A 128 -15.32 37.16 -114.28
C SER A 128 -15.70 36.04 -113.31
N ASP A 129 -16.37 34.99 -113.81
CA ASP A 129 -16.70 33.79 -113.02
C ASP A 129 -15.46 33.22 -112.30
N GLU A 130 -14.27 33.38 -112.89
CA GLU A 130 -12.99 32.97 -112.30
C GLU A 130 -12.61 33.81 -111.05
N TYR A 131 -12.92 35.11 -111.04
CA TYR A 131 -12.73 35.97 -109.87
C TYR A 131 -13.69 35.58 -108.73
N CYS A 132 -14.97 35.36 -109.06
CA CYS A 132 -15.96 34.88 -108.10
C CYS A 132 -15.58 33.51 -107.52
N GLU A 133 -15.07 32.58 -108.34
CA GLU A 133 -14.60 31.27 -107.89
C GLU A 133 -13.38 31.38 -106.97
N ASN A 134 -12.42 32.27 -107.28
CA ASN A 134 -11.27 32.51 -106.43
C ASN A 134 -11.65 33.18 -105.10
N GLN A 135 -12.61 34.11 -105.10
CA GLN A 135 -13.16 34.69 -103.86
C GLN A 135 -13.91 33.65 -103.03
N MET A 136 -14.70 32.77 -103.65
CA MET A 136 -15.36 31.66 -102.95
C MET A 136 -14.34 30.71 -102.32
N LYS A 137 -13.28 30.33 -103.04
CA LYS A 137 -12.19 29.50 -102.48
C LYS A 137 -11.50 30.17 -101.31
N PHE A 138 -11.25 31.48 -101.39
CA PHE A 138 -10.67 32.24 -100.27
C PHE A 138 -11.58 32.26 -99.04
N ILE A 139 -12.88 32.50 -99.25
CA ILE A 139 -13.89 32.48 -98.19
C ILE A 139 -14.01 31.09 -97.57
N GLU A 140 -14.00 30.02 -98.36
CA GLU A 140 -14.02 28.63 -97.87
C GLU A 140 -12.80 28.31 -96.99
N ILE A 141 -11.59 28.69 -97.44
CA ILE A 141 -10.36 28.53 -96.66
C ILE A 141 -10.45 29.32 -95.35
N TYR A 142 -10.95 30.56 -95.40
CA TYR A 142 -11.11 31.41 -94.23
C TYR A 142 -12.11 30.81 -93.23
N ILE A 143 -13.29 30.37 -93.70
CA ILE A 143 -14.32 29.73 -92.86
C ILE A 143 -13.77 28.44 -92.25
N LYS A 144 -13.03 27.63 -93.02
CA LYS A 144 -12.42 26.41 -92.52
C LYS A 144 -11.42 26.70 -91.41
N LYS A 145 -10.51 27.65 -91.63
CA LYS A 145 -9.51 28.07 -90.63
C LYS A 145 -10.16 28.67 -89.38
N TRP A 146 -11.20 29.50 -89.57
CA TRP A 146 -11.98 30.07 -88.47
C TRP A 146 -12.68 28.98 -87.66
N LYS A 147 -13.30 28.01 -88.32
CA LYS A 147 -13.96 26.86 -87.67
C LYS A 147 -12.97 25.98 -86.92
N GLU A 148 -11.82 25.68 -87.51
CA GLU A 148 -10.76 24.91 -86.86
C GLU A 148 -10.25 25.62 -85.59
N ASN A 149 -9.91 26.91 -85.69
CA ASN A 149 -9.48 27.71 -84.54
C ASN A 149 -10.57 27.79 -83.46
N TYR A 150 -11.84 27.98 -83.85
CA TYR A 150 -12.95 27.99 -82.90
C TYR A 150 -13.11 26.65 -82.17
N ILE A 151 -12.99 25.53 -82.89
CA ILE A 151 -13.04 24.19 -82.31
C ILE A 151 -11.85 23.96 -81.36
N GLU A 152 -10.64 24.37 -81.75
CA GLU A 152 -9.45 24.25 -80.90
C GLU A 152 -9.58 25.08 -79.63
N THR A 153 -10.04 26.32 -79.73
CA THR A 153 -10.30 27.20 -78.58
C THR A 153 -11.35 26.57 -77.65
N MET A 154 -12.44 26.02 -78.20
CA MET A 154 -13.46 25.35 -77.39
C MET A 154 -12.94 24.08 -76.72
N LYS A 155 -12.12 23.28 -77.40
CA LYS A 155 -11.47 22.10 -76.79
C LYS A 155 -10.52 22.51 -75.67
N ALA A 156 -9.71 23.55 -75.86
CA ALA A 156 -8.82 24.07 -74.84
C ALA A 156 -9.60 24.58 -73.61
N ASN A 157 -10.73 25.27 -73.81
CA ASN A 157 -11.59 25.72 -72.71
C ASN A 157 -12.24 24.54 -71.96
N ILE A 158 -12.72 23.51 -72.68
CA ILE A 158 -13.28 22.30 -72.05
C ILE A 158 -12.21 21.61 -71.20
N GLU A 159 -10.98 21.50 -71.73
CA GLU A 159 -9.88 20.86 -71.02
C GLU A 159 -9.46 21.67 -69.80
N PHE A 160 -9.35 22.99 -69.93
CA PHE A 160 -9.08 23.90 -68.82
C PHE A 160 -10.11 23.75 -67.69
N HIS A 161 -11.40 23.78 -68.01
CA HIS A 161 -12.44 23.59 -66.98
C HIS A 161 -12.45 22.18 -66.40
N ARG A 162 -12.06 21.17 -67.18
CA ARG A 162 -11.92 19.79 -66.69
C ARG A 162 -10.81 19.71 -65.65
N GLU A 163 -9.65 20.31 -65.91
CA GLU A 163 -8.52 20.38 -64.97
C GLU A 163 -8.89 21.19 -63.72
N GLU A 164 -9.54 22.34 -63.88
CA GLU A 164 -10.01 23.17 -62.76
C GLU A 164 -11.01 22.41 -61.88
N HIS A 165 -11.96 21.70 -62.47
CA HIS A 165 -12.92 20.87 -61.74
C HIS A 165 -12.23 19.68 -61.05
N GLN A 166 -11.18 19.10 -61.63
CA GLN A 166 -10.39 18.06 -60.97
C GLN A 166 -9.66 18.62 -59.74
N ALA A 167 -8.99 19.77 -59.87
CA ALA A 167 -8.32 20.44 -58.75
C ALA A 167 -9.29 20.78 -57.61
N PHE A 168 -10.49 21.28 -57.93
CA PHE A 168 -11.51 21.52 -56.90
C PHE A 168 -12.01 20.24 -56.23
N ASN A 169 -12.14 19.15 -56.97
CA ASN A 169 -12.53 17.86 -56.37
C ASN A 169 -11.44 17.30 -55.45
N GLU A 170 -10.17 17.47 -55.80
CA GLU A 170 -9.05 17.09 -54.93
C GLU A 170 -9.07 17.89 -53.63
N GLN A 171 -9.17 19.22 -53.70
CA GLN A 171 -9.32 20.07 -52.52
C GLN A 171 -10.53 19.68 -51.66
N LEU A 172 -11.66 19.36 -52.29
CA LEU A 172 -12.85 18.91 -51.58
C LEU A 172 -12.64 17.56 -50.87
N ASN A 173 -11.88 16.65 -51.47
CA ASN A 173 -11.55 15.37 -50.86
C ASN A 173 -10.57 15.53 -49.69
N ASP A 174 -9.59 16.42 -49.81
CA ASP A 174 -8.67 16.76 -48.74
C ASP A 174 -9.42 17.33 -47.54
N LEU A 175 -10.29 18.33 -47.76
CA LEU A 175 -11.14 18.91 -46.71
C LEU A 175 -12.09 17.87 -46.08
N LYS A 176 -12.63 16.92 -46.86
CA LYS A 176 -13.43 15.82 -46.32
C LYS A 176 -12.61 14.91 -45.43
N SER A 177 -11.38 14.57 -45.84
CA SER A 177 -10.48 13.73 -45.06
C SER A 177 -10.07 14.40 -43.75
N GLU A 178 -9.77 15.70 -43.80
CA GLU A 178 -9.45 16.52 -42.63
C GLU A 178 -10.64 16.59 -41.68
N ARG A 179 -11.86 16.78 -42.19
CA ARG A 179 -13.07 16.77 -41.35
C ARG A 179 -13.25 15.45 -40.61
N VAL A 180 -13.00 14.31 -41.27
CA VAL A 180 -13.08 12.99 -40.63
C VAL A 180 -11.99 12.84 -39.57
N PHE A 181 -10.75 13.27 -39.87
CA PHE A 181 -9.65 13.27 -38.91
C PHE A 181 -9.97 14.11 -37.66
N LEU A 182 -10.41 15.35 -37.85
CA LEU A 182 -10.77 16.25 -36.75
C LEU A 182 -11.94 15.69 -35.92
N ASN A 183 -12.91 15.04 -36.56
CA ASN A 183 -14.01 14.41 -35.84
C ASN A 183 -13.52 13.23 -34.99
N ASN A 184 -12.67 12.36 -35.54
CA ASN A 184 -12.08 11.25 -34.79
C ASN A 184 -11.20 11.75 -33.64
N TYR A 185 -10.43 12.82 -33.86
CA TYR A 185 -9.60 13.46 -32.85
C TYR A 185 -10.46 14.04 -31.71
N LYS A 186 -11.56 14.72 -32.04
CA LYS A 186 -12.54 15.23 -31.07
C LYS A 186 -13.11 14.11 -30.21
N GLU A 187 -13.56 13.01 -30.83
CA GLU A 187 -14.11 11.84 -30.12
C GLU A 187 -13.07 11.20 -29.19
N SER A 188 -11.81 11.09 -29.62
CA SER A 188 -10.72 10.60 -28.77
C SER A 188 -10.51 11.48 -27.53
N ASN A 189 -10.45 12.80 -27.72
CA ASN A 189 -10.28 13.74 -26.62
C ASN A 189 -11.46 13.71 -25.63
N LEU A 190 -12.69 13.55 -26.14
CA LEU A 190 -13.86 13.39 -25.28
C LEU A 190 -13.73 12.16 -24.37
N ARG A 191 -13.28 11.02 -24.90
CA ARG A 191 -13.05 9.81 -24.10
C ARG A 191 -11.97 10.01 -23.04
N ILE A 192 -10.90 10.74 -23.37
CA ILE A 192 -9.82 11.06 -22.41
C ILE A 192 -10.38 11.93 -21.28
N ILE A 193 -11.15 12.96 -21.60
CA ILE A 193 -11.79 13.85 -20.62
C ILE A 193 -12.75 13.06 -19.72
N GLU A 194 -13.59 12.19 -20.28
CA GLU A 194 -14.51 11.35 -19.51
C GLU A 194 -13.75 10.41 -18.56
N SER A 195 -12.67 9.78 -19.03
CA SER A 195 -11.82 8.92 -18.20
C SER A 195 -11.18 9.69 -17.05
N GLN A 196 -10.64 10.89 -17.32
CA GLN A 196 -10.07 11.77 -16.29
C GLN A 196 -11.13 12.20 -15.27
N GLN A 197 -12.35 12.53 -15.71
CA GLN A 197 -13.44 12.86 -14.81
C GLN A 197 -13.80 11.69 -13.89
N GLN A 198 -13.83 10.47 -14.40
CA GLN A 198 -14.07 9.28 -13.57
C GLN A 198 -12.96 9.08 -12.53
N GLN A 199 -11.69 9.22 -12.92
CA GLN A 199 -10.56 9.14 -11.99
C GLN A 199 -10.64 10.22 -10.90
N LEU A 200 -10.98 11.46 -11.26
CA LEU A 200 -11.17 12.55 -10.29
C LEU A 200 -12.30 12.24 -9.30
N GLN A 201 -13.39 11.62 -9.74
CA GLN A 201 -14.46 11.19 -8.82
C GLN A 201 -14.00 10.11 -7.85
N LEU A 202 -13.19 9.15 -8.31
CA LEU A 202 -12.63 8.11 -7.44
C LEU A 202 -11.72 8.73 -6.37
N VAL A 203 -10.77 9.58 -6.77
CA VAL A 203 -9.87 10.28 -5.85
C VAL A 203 -10.65 11.16 -4.87
N LYS A 204 -11.70 11.85 -5.33
CA LYS A 204 -12.55 12.66 -4.46
C LYS A 204 -13.28 11.82 -3.40
N ASN A 205 -13.77 10.64 -3.78
CA ASN A 205 -14.41 9.73 -2.84
C ASN A 205 -13.40 9.15 -1.83
N GLU A 206 -12.17 8.89 -2.26
CA GLU A 206 -11.08 8.46 -1.40
C GLU A 206 -10.64 9.54 -0.40
N ILE A 207 -10.49 10.79 -0.84
CA ILE A 207 -10.22 11.92 0.06
C ILE A 207 -11.31 12.01 1.14
N LYS A 208 -12.57 11.89 0.74
CA LYS A 208 -13.70 11.94 1.67
C LYS A 208 -13.70 10.80 2.69
N SER A 209 -13.27 9.59 2.30
CA SER A 209 -13.17 8.46 3.24
C SER A 209 -11.99 8.64 4.20
N ILE A 210 -10.86 9.15 3.70
CA ILE A 210 -9.69 9.48 4.51
C ILE A 210 -10.02 10.59 5.53
N GLU A 211 -10.72 11.65 5.13
CA GLU A 211 -11.14 12.72 6.03
C GLU A 211 -12.04 12.19 7.15
N LYS A 212 -13.01 11.33 6.82
CA LYS A 212 -13.85 10.69 7.82
C LYS A 212 -13.03 9.85 8.80
N ASN A 213 -12.06 9.07 8.31
CA ASN A 213 -11.19 8.27 9.15
C ASN A 213 -10.28 9.15 10.03
N ARG A 214 -9.76 10.25 9.49
CA ARG A 214 -8.95 11.23 10.22
C ARG A 214 -9.72 11.83 11.39
N ASP A 215 -11.01 12.11 11.20
CA ASP A 215 -11.83 12.71 12.26
C ASP A 215 -12.28 11.67 13.31
N GLN A 216 -12.40 10.39 12.94
CA GLN A 216 -12.76 9.30 13.85
C GLN A 216 -11.57 8.78 14.69
N LEU A 217 -10.37 8.77 14.12
CA LEU A 217 -9.18 8.19 14.76
C LEU A 217 -8.81 8.84 16.12
N PRO A 218 -8.88 10.17 16.30
CA PRO A 218 -8.63 10.79 17.60
C PRO A 218 -9.62 10.33 18.67
N LEU A 219 -10.91 10.21 18.33
CA LEU A 219 -11.94 9.77 19.26
C LEU A 219 -11.70 8.33 19.71
N ASP A 220 -11.34 7.45 18.77
CA ASP A 220 -11.00 6.06 19.06
C ASP A 220 -9.72 5.94 19.91
N LEU A 221 -8.72 6.81 19.66
CA LEU A 221 -7.49 6.87 20.45
C LEU A 221 -7.76 7.33 21.88
N ASP A 222 -8.55 8.39 22.06
CA ASP A 222 -8.91 8.90 23.39
C ASP A 222 -9.71 7.85 24.17
N PHE A 223 -10.69 7.21 23.52
CA PHE A 223 -11.46 6.13 24.12
C PHE A 223 -10.56 4.95 24.54
N ARG A 224 -9.63 4.55 23.67
CA ARG A 224 -8.69 3.45 23.97
C ARG A 224 -7.73 3.83 25.09
N LYS A 225 -7.28 5.09 25.15
CA LYS A 225 -6.40 5.60 26.20
C LYS A 225 -7.10 5.57 27.56
N ILE A 226 -8.35 6.04 27.64
CA ILE A 226 -9.15 5.96 28.88
C ILE A 226 -9.30 4.50 29.34
N LYS A 227 -9.62 3.58 28.43
CA LYS A 227 -9.71 2.15 28.75
C LYS A 227 -8.38 1.57 29.26
N TYR A 228 -7.27 1.94 28.63
CA TYR A 228 -5.95 1.50 29.04
C TYR A 228 -5.60 2.00 30.45
N ASP A 229 -5.89 3.27 30.74
CA ASP A 229 -5.63 3.86 32.06
C ASP A 229 -6.47 3.19 33.15
N GLU A 230 -7.75 2.88 32.87
CA GLU A 230 -8.62 2.12 33.79
C GLU A 230 -8.09 0.70 34.07
N GLU A 231 -7.65 -0.02 33.04
CA GLU A 231 -7.09 -1.36 33.19
C GLU A 231 -5.75 -1.34 33.94
N SER A 232 -4.89 -0.37 33.63
CA SER A 232 -3.62 -0.14 34.31
C SER A 232 -3.83 0.12 35.82
N GLN A 233 -4.82 0.95 36.16
CA GLN A 233 -5.15 1.23 37.55
C GLN A 233 -5.69 -0.01 38.29
N LYS A 234 -6.55 -0.81 37.63
CA LYS A 234 -7.02 -2.09 38.20
C LYS A 234 -5.86 -3.06 38.45
N LEU A 235 -4.92 -3.14 37.51
CA LEU A 235 -3.76 -4.03 37.63
C LEU A 235 -2.83 -3.59 38.76
N SER A 236 -2.61 -2.27 38.92
CA SER A 236 -1.85 -1.72 40.04
C SER A 236 -2.49 -2.10 41.39
N ASN A 237 -3.80 -1.87 41.54
CA ASN A 237 -4.52 -2.18 42.76
C ASN A 237 -4.47 -3.68 43.10
N LEU A 238 -4.61 -4.54 42.10
CA LEU A 238 -4.51 -6.00 42.29
C LEU A 238 -3.08 -6.41 42.68
N SER A 239 -2.06 -5.83 42.05
CA SER A 239 -0.67 -6.08 42.40
C SER A 239 -0.37 -5.69 43.84
N ASP A 240 -0.86 -4.54 44.30
CA ASP A 240 -0.65 -4.08 45.68
C ASP A 240 -1.39 -4.97 46.69
N THR A 241 -2.59 -5.45 46.33
CA THR A 241 -3.33 -6.41 47.16
C THR A 241 -2.60 -7.74 47.28
N ILE A 242 -2.05 -8.28 46.18
CA ILE A 242 -1.27 -9.52 46.18
C ILE A 242 -0.03 -9.36 47.05
N LYS A 243 0.73 -8.27 46.89
CA LYS A 243 1.91 -7.98 47.72
C LYS A 243 1.56 -7.95 49.20
N SER A 244 0.46 -7.28 49.58
CA SER A 244 0.04 -7.21 50.98
C SER A 244 -0.32 -8.59 51.55
N ILE A 245 -0.99 -9.44 50.75
CA ILE A 245 -1.31 -10.82 51.14
C ILE A 245 -0.04 -11.67 51.29
N GLU A 246 0.90 -11.56 50.35
CA GLU A 246 2.18 -12.27 50.40
C GLU A 246 3.00 -11.84 51.62
N GLU A 247 3.10 -10.54 51.89
CA GLU A 247 3.79 -10.00 53.07
C GLU A 247 3.17 -10.53 54.37
N HIS A 248 1.84 -10.53 54.47
CA HIS A 248 1.14 -11.07 55.63
C HIS A 248 1.38 -12.58 55.79
N SER A 249 1.29 -13.34 54.70
CA SER A 249 1.54 -14.79 54.71
C SER A 249 2.98 -15.12 55.12
N ASN A 250 3.95 -14.41 54.54
CA ASN A 250 5.37 -14.56 54.87
C ASN A 250 5.65 -14.20 56.33
N LYS A 251 5.00 -13.16 56.86
CA LYS A 251 5.11 -12.80 58.27
C LYS A 251 4.59 -13.92 59.17
N LEU A 252 3.41 -14.47 58.88
CA LEU A 252 2.84 -15.59 59.65
C LEU A 252 3.73 -16.84 59.59
N LEU A 253 4.27 -17.17 58.42
CA LEU A 253 5.22 -18.27 58.25
C LEU A 253 6.50 -18.04 59.05
N ASN A 254 7.04 -16.82 59.05
CA ASN A 254 8.22 -16.46 59.84
C ASN A 254 7.93 -16.53 61.34
N ASP A 255 6.75 -16.07 61.78
CA ASP A 255 6.32 -16.09 63.18
C ASP A 255 6.18 -17.52 63.73
N ILE A 256 5.86 -18.50 62.87
CA ILE A 256 5.78 -19.93 63.26
C ILE A 256 7.13 -20.64 63.10
N SER A 257 7.81 -20.44 61.98
CA SER A 257 9.06 -21.15 61.66
C SER A 257 10.23 -20.71 62.53
N THR A 258 10.31 -19.42 62.88
CA THR A 258 11.43 -18.88 63.67
C THR A 258 11.46 -19.49 65.08
N PRO A 259 10.35 -19.52 65.86
CA PRO A 259 10.32 -20.21 67.14
C PRO A 259 10.61 -21.70 67.02
N LEU A 260 10.07 -22.39 66.00
CA LEU A 260 10.34 -23.81 65.78
C LEU A 260 11.84 -24.09 65.57
N LEU A 261 12.50 -23.27 64.77
CA LEU A 261 13.94 -23.37 64.52
C LEU A 261 14.76 -23.05 65.78
N GLN A 262 14.32 -22.06 66.57
CA GLN A 262 14.90 -21.76 67.87
C GLN A 262 14.73 -22.91 68.86
N PHE A 263 13.54 -23.52 68.95
CA PHE A 263 13.29 -24.70 69.79
C PHE A 263 14.18 -25.86 69.41
N LYS A 264 14.28 -26.15 68.11
CA LYS A 264 15.19 -27.19 67.59
C LYS A 264 16.64 -26.93 67.99
N LYS A 265 17.11 -25.68 67.85
CA LYS A 265 18.48 -25.27 68.18
C LYS A 265 18.76 -25.33 69.68
N TYR A 266 17.89 -24.77 70.52
CA TYR A 266 18.10 -24.68 71.97
C TYR A 266 17.87 -26.00 72.71
N LEU A 267 16.86 -26.77 72.32
CA LEU A 267 16.54 -28.04 72.97
C LEU A 267 17.38 -29.20 72.44
N GLY A 268 18.03 -29.04 71.27
CA GLY A 268 18.65 -30.15 70.56
C GLY A 268 17.64 -31.29 70.36
N LEU A 269 16.42 -30.93 69.95
CA LEU A 269 15.29 -31.83 69.76
C LEU A 269 14.59 -31.44 68.47
N ASP A 270 14.59 -32.35 67.52
CA ASP A 270 13.85 -32.27 66.27
C ASP A 270 12.75 -33.32 66.28
N PHE A 271 11.64 -33.05 65.59
CA PHE A 271 10.57 -34.02 65.44
C PHE A 271 10.18 -34.12 63.97
N LYS A 272 10.13 -35.34 63.46
CA LYS A 272 9.75 -35.65 62.08
C LYS A 272 8.54 -36.56 62.10
N LYS A 273 7.62 -36.33 61.17
CA LYS A 273 6.52 -37.28 60.94
C LYS A 273 7.09 -38.55 60.31
N LEU A 274 6.65 -39.73 60.75
CA LEU A 274 7.04 -40.99 60.10
C LEU A 274 6.44 -41.05 58.69
N GLU A 275 7.12 -41.74 57.77
CA GLU A 275 6.71 -41.92 56.37
C GLU A 275 5.30 -42.51 56.23
N ASN A 276 4.89 -43.34 57.18
CA ASN A 276 3.57 -43.97 57.20
C ASN A 276 2.45 -43.03 57.70
N ASN A 277 2.76 -41.75 57.96
CA ASN A 277 1.84 -40.73 58.47
C ASN A 277 1.16 -41.02 59.83
N GLU A 278 1.48 -42.13 60.49
CA GLU A 278 0.81 -42.61 61.71
C GLU A 278 1.65 -42.45 62.99
N GLY A 279 2.83 -41.82 62.91
CA GLY A 279 3.71 -41.65 64.07
C GLY A 279 4.63 -40.43 64.02
N LEU A 280 5.31 -40.21 65.15
CA LEU A 280 6.30 -39.15 65.37
C LEU A 280 7.66 -39.75 65.74
N LYS A 281 8.70 -39.30 65.04
CA LYS A 281 10.10 -39.59 65.33
C LYS A 281 10.72 -38.39 66.02
N PHE A 282 11.12 -38.58 67.27
CA PHE A 282 11.87 -37.60 68.04
C PHE A 282 13.36 -37.86 67.85
N ILE A 283 14.09 -36.84 67.43
CA ILE A 283 15.52 -36.89 67.18
C ILE A 283 16.19 -35.93 68.16
N PHE A 284 17.02 -36.46 69.04
CA PHE A 284 17.76 -35.71 70.02
C PHE A 284 19.22 -35.55 69.56
N THR A 285 19.73 -34.34 69.69
CA THR A 285 21.13 -33.97 69.52
C THR A 285 21.65 -33.34 70.82
N HIS A 286 22.96 -33.05 70.87
CA HIS A 286 23.64 -32.52 72.06
C HIS A 286 23.49 -33.41 73.31
N ILE A 287 23.50 -34.74 73.11
CA ILE A 287 23.47 -35.72 74.19
C ILE A 287 24.88 -36.19 74.53
N ASP A 288 25.68 -36.52 73.52
CA ASP A 288 27.05 -36.98 73.67
C ASP A 288 28.00 -35.79 73.79
N LYS A 289 28.78 -35.74 74.89
CA LYS A 289 29.75 -34.67 75.15
C LYS A 289 30.95 -34.72 74.20
N ASN A 290 31.28 -35.91 73.69
CA ASN A 290 32.38 -36.12 72.77
C ASN A 290 31.96 -35.91 71.31
N ASN A 291 30.66 -36.07 71.01
CA ASN A 291 30.09 -35.82 69.69
C ASN A 291 28.70 -35.17 69.78
N TYR A 292 28.68 -33.84 69.81
CA TYR A 292 27.45 -33.04 69.93
C TYR A 292 26.44 -33.26 68.80
N PHE A 293 26.90 -33.66 67.61
CA PHE A 293 26.04 -33.86 66.43
C PHE A 293 25.47 -35.28 66.33
N LYS A 294 25.88 -36.21 67.21
CA LYS A 294 25.35 -37.57 67.21
C LYS A 294 23.85 -37.55 67.49
N GLU A 295 23.08 -38.13 66.57
CA GLU A 295 21.63 -38.23 66.67
C GLU A 295 21.22 -39.46 67.47
N PHE A 296 20.30 -39.27 68.41
CA PHE A 296 19.61 -40.32 69.15
C PHE A 296 18.14 -40.21 68.82
N SER A 297 17.47 -41.28 68.41
CA SER A 297 16.10 -41.19 67.96
C SER A 297 15.19 -42.23 68.59
N ILE A 298 13.95 -41.82 68.86
CA ILE A 298 12.85 -42.71 69.23
C ILE A 298 11.64 -42.38 68.37
N SER A 299 11.01 -43.40 67.82
CA SER A 299 9.81 -43.30 67.00
C SER A 299 8.64 -43.91 67.75
N ILE A 300 7.57 -43.14 67.91
CA ILE A 300 6.33 -43.60 68.54
C ILE A 300 5.17 -43.48 67.54
N SER A 301 4.22 -44.38 67.64
CA SER A 301 2.99 -44.41 66.83
C SER A 301 1.80 -44.65 67.75
N LEU A 302 0.62 -44.24 67.31
CA LEU A 302 -0.63 -44.47 68.02
C LEU A 302 -1.35 -45.65 67.37
N ASP A 303 -1.81 -46.61 68.17
CA ASP A 303 -2.71 -47.65 67.67
C ASP A 303 -4.14 -47.09 67.56
N LYS A 304 -4.74 -47.20 66.38
CA LYS A 304 -6.08 -46.66 66.09
C LYS A 304 -7.20 -47.39 66.84
N ASN A 305 -6.96 -48.63 67.28
CA ASN A 305 -7.99 -49.44 67.92
C ASN A 305 -7.99 -49.30 69.45
N THR A 306 -6.82 -49.09 70.04
CA THR A 306 -6.63 -49.07 71.50
C THR A 306 -6.31 -47.68 72.04
N GLU A 307 -6.03 -46.71 71.15
CA GLU A 307 -5.53 -45.36 71.48
C GLU A 307 -4.24 -45.37 72.32
N ASP A 308 -3.54 -46.50 72.36
CA ASP A 308 -2.30 -46.67 73.09
C ASP A 308 -1.08 -46.30 72.24
N TYR A 309 -0.09 -45.64 72.85
CA TYR A 309 1.19 -45.39 72.20
C TYR A 309 2.05 -46.64 72.21
N PHE A 310 2.74 -46.91 71.11
CA PHE A 310 3.77 -47.95 71.01
C PHE A 310 5.03 -47.42 70.35
N ILE A 311 6.17 -48.07 70.63
CA ILE A 311 7.48 -47.69 70.07
C ILE A 311 7.66 -48.46 68.76
N VAL A 312 7.91 -47.72 67.68
CA VAL A 312 8.20 -48.28 66.35
C VAL A 312 9.69 -48.59 66.23
N ASP A 313 10.53 -47.66 66.65
CA ASP A 313 11.99 -47.75 66.52
C ASP A 313 12.68 -46.94 67.63
N CYS A 314 13.85 -47.38 68.07
CA CYS A 314 14.63 -46.70 69.11
C CYS A 314 16.12 -46.97 68.89
N THR A 315 16.85 -45.91 68.57
CA THR A 315 18.29 -45.97 68.27
C THR A 315 19.03 -44.90 69.08
N PRO A 316 19.91 -45.28 70.03
CA PRO A 316 20.23 -46.63 70.52
C PRO A 316 19.11 -47.24 71.39
N ILE A 317 19.07 -48.57 71.50
CA ILE A 317 18.04 -49.28 72.28
C ILE A 317 18.12 -48.89 73.77
N ILE A 318 16.98 -48.50 74.35
CA ILE A 318 16.85 -48.19 75.79
C ILE A 318 16.35 -49.44 76.53
N PRO A 319 17.08 -49.98 77.52
CA PRO A 319 16.68 -51.20 78.23
C PRO A 319 15.29 -51.14 78.90
N ASN A 320 14.89 -49.96 79.39
CA ASN A 320 13.62 -49.73 80.08
C ASN A 320 12.53 -49.08 79.20
N ALA A 321 12.65 -49.17 77.86
CA ALA A 321 11.73 -48.53 76.92
C ALA A 321 10.26 -48.94 77.13
N SER A 322 10.00 -50.24 77.37
CA SER A 322 8.64 -50.78 77.55
C SER A 322 7.95 -50.29 78.84
N GLN A 323 8.71 -49.88 79.86
CA GLN A 323 8.13 -49.31 81.08
C GLN A 323 7.81 -47.81 80.90
N LEU A 324 8.63 -47.12 80.10
CA LEU A 324 8.39 -45.72 79.75
C LEU A 324 7.11 -45.56 78.93
N ILE A 325 6.85 -46.46 77.98
CA ILE A 325 5.62 -46.41 77.16
C ILE A 325 4.36 -46.74 77.99
N LYS A 326 4.42 -47.73 78.89
CA LYS A 326 3.32 -48.00 79.83
C LYS A 326 2.99 -46.79 80.69
N THR A 327 4.02 -46.09 81.17
CA THR A 327 3.82 -44.85 81.94
C THR A 327 3.24 -43.73 81.08
N LEU A 328 3.63 -43.64 79.80
CA LEU A 328 3.05 -42.67 78.86
C LEU A 328 1.56 -42.96 78.65
N ASN A 329 1.17 -44.21 78.39
CA ASN A 329 -0.23 -44.57 78.17
C ASN A 329 -1.09 -44.34 79.43
N SER A 330 -0.54 -44.59 80.63
CA SER A 330 -1.28 -44.34 81.88
C SER A 330 -1.40 -42.85 82.26
N THR A 331 -0.44 -42.00 81.88
CA THR A 331 -0.40 -40.59 82.32
C THR A 331 -0.78 -39.59 81.22
N GLY A 332 -0.73 -39.99 79.95
CA GLY A 332 -0.90 -39.13 78.79
C GLY A 332 0.16 -38.02 78.63
N ASN A 333 1.20 -37.99 79.49
CA ASN A 333 2.13 -36.85 79.54
C ASN A 333 3.37 -37.06 78.67
N LEU A 334 3.24 -36.69 77.40
CA LEU A 334 4.33 -36.80 76.40
C LEU A 334 5.58 -36.00 76.81
N SER A 335 5.41 -34.81 77.39
CA SER A 335 6.55 -33.97 77.82
C SER A 335 7.42 -34.66 78.88
N SER A 336 6.79 -35.32 79.85
CA SER A 336 7.49 -36.07 80.89
C SER A 336 8.18 -37.31 80.35
N PHE A 337 7.55 -37.99 79.39
CA PHE A 337 8.15 -39.11 78.67
C PHE A 337 9.41 -38.71 77.91
N ILE A 338 9.36 -37.65 77.09
CA ILE A 338 10.50 -37.14 76.31
C ILE A 338 11.67 -36.76 77.23
N LYS A 339 11.41 -36.12 78.37
CA LYS A 339 12.44 -35.79 79.37
C LYS A 339 13.10 -37.05 79.95
N ARG A 340 12.32 -38.10 80.24
CA ARG A 340 12.85 -39.37 80.77
C ARG A 340 13.66 -40.13 79.71
N VAL A 341 13.18 -40.16 78.47
CA VAL A 341 13.90 -40.75 77.34
C VAL A 341 15.25 -40.05 77.15
N ARG A 342 15.28 -38.71 77.13
CA ARG A 342 16.54 -37.96 77.02
C ARG A 342 17.52 -38.31 78.15
N LYS A 343 17.05 -38.42 79.39
CA LYS A 343 17.89 -38.86 80.53
C LYS A 343 18.46 -40.25 80.33
N GLN A 344 17.68 -41.18 79.78
CA GLN A 344 18.18 -42.53 79.49
C GLN A 344 19.26 -42.52 78.39
N PHE A 345 19.08 -41.75 77.32
CA PHE A 345 20.12 -41.60 76.30
C PHE A 345 21.42 -41.00 76.87
N VAL A 346 21.32 -40.01 77.77
CA VAL A 346 22.49 -39.46 78.49
C VAL A 346 23.18 -40.53 79.34
N ASN A 347 22.42 -41.32 80.10
CA ASN A 347 22.97 -42.40 80.94
C ASN A 347 23.68 -43.48 80.12
N ILE A 348 23.09 -43.88 78.99
CA ILE A 348 23.70 -44.85 78.06
C ILE A 348 25.04 -44.33 77.57
N THR A 349 25.11 -43.06 77.15
CA THR A 349 26.35 -42.45 76.66
C THR A 349 27.43 -42.35 77.75
N ASN A 350 27.04 -42.02 78.99
CA ASN A 350 27.96 -41.96 80.12
C ASN A 350 28.49 -43.34 80.54
N ASN A 351 27.65 -44.38 80.53
CA ASN A 351 28.04 -45.75 80.89
C ASN A 351 28.92 -46.43 79.83
N ILE A 352 28.77 -46.05 78.56
CA ILE A 352 29.67 -46.49 77.48
C ILE A 352 31.06 -45.85 77.64
N SER A 353 31.13 -44.63 78.20
CA SER A 353 32.41 -43.92 78.41
C SER A 353 33.21 -44.46 79.61
N THR A 354 32.58 -45.11 80.59
CA THR A 354 33.25 -45.65 81.79
C THR A 354 33.76 -47.08 81.63
N SER A 355 33.36 -47.81 80.59
CA SER A 355 33.76 -49.20 80.32
C SER A 355 34.99 -49.34 79.40
N THR A 356 35.58 -48.24 78.93
CA THR A 356 36.74 -48.25 78.01
C THR A 356 38.09 -47.86 78.64
N THR A 357 38.21 -47.77 79.99
CA THR A 357 39.47 -47.36 80.66
C THR A 357 40.16 -48.45 81.49
N THR A 358 39.86 -49.73 81.27
CA THR A 358 40.58 -50.85 81.92
C THR A 358 40.85 -52.00 80.96
N ALA A 359 41.71 -51.80 79.97
CA ALA A 359 42.44 -52.88 79.32
C ALA A 359 43.70 -52.33 78.64
N THR A 360 44.83 -52.98 78.90
CA THR A 360 46.16 -52.83 78.26
C THR A 360 47.11 -51.76 78.80
N ALA A 361 47.73 -52.08 79.95
CA ALA A 361 49.12 -51.73 80.21
C ALA A 361 49.96 -53.00 80.05
N THR A 362 50.82 -53.10 79.02
CA THR A 362 52.16 -53.74 79.05
C THR A 362 52.92 -53.45 77.74
N LYS A 363 53.99 -52.64 77.87
CA LYS A 363 55.26 -52.60 77.09
C LYS A 363 55.23 -52.57 75.55
N ASN A 364 55.69 -51.45 74.97
CA ASN A 364 57.06 -51.35 74.40
C ASN A 364 57.39 -49.96 73.82
N SER A 365 58.37 -49.29 74.46
CA SER A 365 59.59 -48.71 73.88
C SER A 365 59.62 -48.18 72.42
N LYS A 366 59.97 -46.88 72.31
CA LYS A 366 60.70 -46.18 71.21
C LYS A 366 59.88 -46.01 69.91
N ASN A 367 59.82 -44.85 69.25
CA ASN A 367 60.87 -43.89 68.97
C ASN A 367 60.30 -42.52 68.52
N PHE A 368 61.15 -41.51 68.61
CA PHE A 368 61.00 -40.08 68.36
C PHE A 368 60.51 -39.62 66.97
N ASN A 369 59.87 -38.42 66.97
CA ASN A 369 59.95 -37.32 65.98
C ASN A 369 59.36 -37.55 64.56
N ASN A 370 58.70 -36.62 63.86
CA ASN A 370 58.48 -35.17 64.01
C ASN A 370 57.50 -34.71 62.90
N ILE A 371 56.95 -33.49 63.06
CA ILE A 371 56.60 -32.50 61.99
C ILE A 371 55.29 -32.80 61.19
N ASN A 372 54.21 -32.05 61.43
CA ASN A 372 53.81 -30.77 60.78
C ASN A 372 53.43 -30.98 59.30
N LYS A 373 52.46 -30.33 58.66
CA LYS A 373 51.42 -29.32 58.91
C LYS A 373 50.89 -29.03 57.48
N GLN A 374 49.68 -28.46 57.35
CA GLN A 374 49.24 -27.67 56.17
C GLN A 374 48.92 -28.48 54.88
N GLU A 375 48.00 -28.08 54.01
CA GLU A 375 47.04 -26.98 53.95
C GLU A 375 46.03 -27.27 52.81
N LYS A 376 44.80 -26.81 53.01
CA LYS A 376 43.90 -26.18 52.02
C LYS A 376 44.14 -26.45 50.54
N LYS A 377 43.11 -27.01 49.89
CA LYS A 377 42.36 -26.29 48.85
C LYS A 377 40.90 -26.67 48.89
#